data_AF-A0A0D6L195-F1
#
_entry.id   AF-A0A0D6L195-F1
#
_cell.length_a   1.000
_cell.length_b   1.000
_cell.length_c   1.000
_cell.angle_alpha   90.00
_cell.angle_beta   90.00
_cell.angle_gamma   90.00
#
_symmetry.space_group_name_H-M   'P 1'
#
loop_
_entity.id
_entity.type
_entity.pdbx_description
1 polymer ?
#
loop_
_entity_poly.entity_id
_entity_poly.type
_entity_poly.pdbx_seq_one_letter_code
_entity_poly.pdbx_strand_id
1 'polypeptide(L)'
;MKQLYDVILDETIYEIFDNNGCSREVPLREFLALSSAKVVADDRLLGIKRQHIPFKLINLPDKTQTADFCHLANAISNIAVFDVAPDNEDQGIWMRCVQLYWQAKAILLPNKIFRLIPDPTQPGGSIEQILPPEALKNLKLETEADKAMYDLFKAGEPEIISWAESKNIEYPFANFQELFIRMLKSRFTRSVQEEAFRIKSYWTNQRNNKQHYRRWLKYLSNHDLGQDIEQKYYQILMDMKWEGYPLIALRSQQSNIKFKKLWQVYLKTHRALIEIIDTNLYWQGSIPYQTKSTNQRVAVHGTVTQSGYFEWDWQ
;
A
#
# COMPACT_ATOMS: atom_id res chain seq x y z
N MET A 1 11.01 10.39 42.42
CA MET A 1 10.77 10.89 41.05
C MET A 1 10.19 9.85 40.07
N LYS A 2 9.77 8.64 40.52
CA LYS A 2 9.11 7.63 39.67
C LYS A 2 7.58 7.77 39.55
N GLN A 3 6.95 8.63 40.35
CA GLN A 3 5.48 8.69 40.47
C GLN A 3 4.80 9.82 39.68
N LEU A 4 5.54 10.79 39.12
CA LEU A 4 4.92 11.86 38.32
C LEU A 4 4.82 11.53 36.82
N TYR A 5 5.62 10.59 36.30
CA TYR A 5 5.57 10.18 34.89
C TYR A 5 4.46 9.15 34.59
N ASP A 6 4.15 8.26 35.53
CA ASP A 6 3.08 7.27 35.34
C ASP A 6 1.67 7.89 35.42
N VAL A 7 1.49 8.96 36.23
CA VAL A 7 0.19 9.62 36.40
C VAL A 7 -0.21 10.45 35.18
N ILE A 8 0.75 11.05 34.47
CA ILE A 8 0.47 11.88 33.29
C ILE A 8 0.13 11.04 32.04
N LEU A 9 0.57 9.77 32.00
CA LEU A 9 0.27 8.86 30.89
C LEU A 9 -1.14 8.28 30.95
N ASP A 10 -1.75 8.13 32.13
CA ASP A 10 -3.08 7.50 32.28
C ASP A 10 -4.25 8.44 31.93
N GLU A 11 -4.07 9.76 31.87
CA GLU A 11 -5.15 10.72 31.59
C GLU A 11 -5.32 11.08 30.10
N THR A 12 -4.33 10.81 29.26
CA THR A 12 -4.44 11.14 27.84
C THR A 12 -5.33 10.10 27.14
N ILE A 13 -6.51 10.53 26.72
CA ILE A 13 -7.47 9.71 25.97
C ILE A 13 -7.10 9.73 24.49
N TYR A 14 -7.04 8.55 23.88
CA TYR A 14 -6.79 8.34 22.45
C TYR A 14 -8.03 7.72 21.81
N GLU A 15 -8.43 8.27 20.66
CA GLU A 15 -9.41 7.62 19.79
C GLU A 15 -8.73 6.49 19.01
N ILE A 16 -9.28 5.28 19.11
CA ILE A 16 -8.90 4.14 18.29
C ILE A 16 -10.08 3.65 17.47
N PHE A 17 -9.78 3.11 16.31
CA PHE A 17 -10.77 2.50 15.43
C PHE A 17 -10.62 0.98 15.52
N ASP A 18 -11.74 0.29 15.73
CA ASP A 18 -11.76 -1.17 15.68
C ASP A 18 -11.63 -1.69 14.23
N ASN A 19 -11.67 -3.01 14.07
CA ASN A 19 -11.59 -3.65 12.75
C ASN A 19 -12.80 -3.34 11.84
N ASN A 20 -13.90 -2.84 12.41
CA ASN A 20 -15.10 -2.42 11.69
C ASN A 20 -15.09 -0.90 11.41
N GLY A 21 -14.05 -0.19 11.84
CA GLY A 21 -13.94 1.26 11.70
C GLY A 21 -14.80 2.05 12.69
N CYS A 22 -15.32 1.42 13.74
CA CYS A 22 -16.00 2.10 14.82
C CYS A 22 -14.98 2.70 15.79
N SER A 23 -15.15 3.98 16.13
CA SER A 23 -14.26 4.62 17.08
C SER A 23 -14.62 4.30 18.53
N ARG A 24 -13.59 4.23 19.37
CA ARG A 24 -13.70 4.16 20.82
C ARG A 24 -12.53 4.91 21.45
N GLU A 25 -12.79 5.51 22.60
CA GLU A 25 -11.79 6.23 23.38
C GLU A 25 -11.14 5.30 24.40
N VAL A 26 -9.81 5.31 24.48
CA VAL A 26 -9.04 4.52 25.47
C VAL A 26 -7.90 5.35 26.06
N PRO A 27 -7.50 5.11 27.32
CA PRO A 27 -6.29 5.71 27.87
C PRO A 27 -5.03 5.31 27.09
N LEU A 28 -4.01 6.16 27.05
CA LEU A 28 -2.73 5.89 26.37
C LEU A 28 -2.10 4.55 26.78
N ARG A 29 -2.17 4.22 28.07
CA ARG A 29 -1.64 2.96 28.57
C ARG A 29 -2.33 1.75 27.95
N GLU A 30 -3.65 1.80 27.81
CA GLU A 30 -4.41 0.77 27.12
C GLU A 30 -4.08 0.75 25.62
N PHE A 31 -3.98 1.91 24.97
CA PHE A 31 -3.57 2.02 23.58
C PHE A 31 -2.23 1.32 23.29
N LEU A 32 -1.21 1.61 24.11
CA LEU A 32 0.12 1.01 23.98
C LEU A 32 0.09 -0.49 24.25
N ALA A 33 -0.69 -0.94 25.25
CA ALA A 33 -0.84 -2.36 25.56
C ALA A 33 -1.50 -3.13 24.41
N LEU A 34 -2.58 -2.60 23.83
CA LEU A 34 -3.29 -3.19 22.69
C LEU A 34 -2.40 -3.24 21.45
N SER A 35 -1.70 -2.14 21.16
CA SER A 35 -0.78 -2.05 20.02
C SER A 35 0.37 -3.04 20.15
N SER A 36 0.95 -3.15 21.35
CA SER A 36 2.00 -4.13 21.67
C SER A 36 1.49 -5.57 21.55
N ALA A 37 0.32 -5.87 22.09
CA ALA A 37 -0.28 -7.20 21.97
C ALA A 37 -0.52 -7.60 20.51
N LYS A 38 -1.01 -6.68 19.66
CA LYS A 38 -1.18 -6.93 18.22
C LYS A 38 0.14 -7.23 17.54
N VAL A 39 1.18 -6.43 17.80
CA VAL A 39 2.51 -6.65 17.22
C VAL A 39 3.12 -7.99 17.65
N VAL A 40 2.98 -8.37 18.93
CA VAL A 40 3.45 -9.67 19.43
C VAL A 40 2.68 -10.83 18.78
N ALA A 41 1.37 -10.68 18.59
CA ALA A 41 0.55 -11.69 17.93
C ALA A 41 0.96 -11.87 16.46
N ASP A 42 1.18 -10.77 15.72
CA ASP A 42 1.68 -10.80 14.34
C ASP A 42 3.06 -11.47 14.27
N ASP A 43 4.01 -11.08 15.13
CA ASP A 43 5.34 -11.67 15.16
C ASP A 43 5.28 -13.18 15.44
N ARG A 44 4.42 -13.60 16.37
CA ARG A 44 4.20 -15.02 16.67
C ARG A 44 3.64 -15.78 15.46
N LEU A 45 2.67 -15.20 14.77
CA LEU A 45 2.11 -15.77 13.53
C LEU A 45 3.20 -15.93 12.45
N LEU A 46 4.08 -14.94 12.34
CA LEU A 46 5.16 -14.90 11.35
C LEU A 46 6.45 -15.62 11.79
N GLY A 47 6.47 -16.24 12.98
CA GLY A 47 7.66 -16.92 13.51
C GLY A 47 8.83 -15.98 13.87
N ILE A 48 8.59 -14.68 13.97
CA ILE A 48 9.61 -13.66 14.23
C ILE A 48 9.87 -13.55 15.74
N LYS A 49 11.14 -13.56 16.14
CA LYS A 49 11.56 -13.37 17.53
C LYS A 49 12.28 -12.04 17.70
N ARG A 50 11.54 -10.99 18.08
CA ARG A 50 12.11 -9.70 18.48
C ARG A 50 12.20 -9.59 19.99
N GLN A 51 13.30 -8.99 20.46
CA GLN A 51 13.45 -8.63 21.87
C GLN A 51 12.76 -7.30 22.20
N HIS A 52 12.67 -6.38 21.22
CA HIS A 52 12.16 -5.03 21.39
C HIS A 52 11.18 -4.69 20.26
N ILE A 53 10.07 -4.01 20.60
CA ILE A 53 9.09 -3.52 19.63
C ILE A 53 9.09 -1.98 19.69
N PRO A 54 9.58 -1.29 18.64
CA PRO A 54 9.58 0.17 18.62
C PRO A 54 8.17 0.71 18.38
N PHE A 55 7.81 1.77 19.11
CA PHE A 55 6.58 2.53 18.91
C PHE A 55 6.89 4.01 18.73
N LYS A 56 6.11 4.68 17.88
CA LYS A 56 6.14 6.13 17.74
C LYS A 56 4.72 6.67 17.68
N LEU A 57 4.40 7.57 18.60
CA LEU A 57 3.11 8.26 18.64
C LEU A 57 3.18 9.51 17.78
N ILE A 58 2.10 9.77 17.05
CA ILE A 58 1.94 10.97 16.24
C ILE A 58 0.64 11.63 16.70
N ASN A 59 0.73 12.86 17.19
CA ASN A 59 -0.44 13.64 17.55
C ASN A 59 -1.03 14.28 16.31
N LEU A 60 -2.34 14.09 16.11
CA LEU A 60 -3.11 14.76 15.06
C LEU A 60 -3.74 16.03 15.62
N PRO A 61 -3.85 17.11 14.81
CA PRO A 61 -4.59 18.29 15.22
C PRO A 61 -6.09 17.99 15.31
N ASP A 62 -6.80 18.68 16.19
CA ASP A 62 -8.26 18.63 16.24
C ASP A 62 -8.85 19.45 15.08
N LYS A 63 -9.21 18.76 13.98
CA LYS A 63 -9.77 19.32 12.75
C LYS A 63 -10.84 18.38 12.20
N THR A 64 -11.79 18.91 11.45
CA THR A 64 -12.87 18.13 10.80
C THR A 64 -12.38 16.98 9.92
N GLN A 65 -11.23 17.15 9.27
CA GLN A 65 -10.60 16.16 8.39
C GLN A 65 -9.78 15.10 9.13
N THR A 66 -9.65 15.20 10.46
CA THR A 66 -8.93 14.23 11.29
C THR A 66 -9.63 12.87 11.32
N ALA A 67 -10.95 12.85 11.40
CA ALA A 67 -11.72 11.61 11.30
C ALA A 67 -11.50 10.91 9.96
N ASP A 68 -11.60 11.64 8.83
CA ASP A 68 -11.37 11.10 7.49
C ASP A 68 -9.94 10.56 7.33
N PHE A 69 -8.96 11.28 7.86
CA PHE A 69 -7.57 10.83 7.92
C PHE A 69 -7.45 9.50 8.68
N CYS A 70 -8.02 9.42 9.88
CA CYS A 70 -7.94 8.22 10.72
C CYS A 70 -8.65 7.03 10.09
N HIS A 71 -9.83 7.24 9.50
CA HIS A 71 -10.56 6.19 8.78
C HIS A 71 -9.74 5.66 7.60
N LEU A 72 -9.17 6.54 6.77
CA LEU A 72 -8.36 6.12 5.63
C LEU A 72 -7.06 5.44 6.08
N ALA A 73 -6.39 5.98 7.09
CA ALA A 73 -5.17 5.40 7.67
C ALA A 73 -5.42 4.00 8.24
N ASN A 74 -6.49 3.83 9.03
CA ASN A 74 -6.87 2.53 9.59
C ASN A 74 -7.26 1.53 8.49
N ALA A 75 -7.99 1.97 7.47
CA ALA A 75 -8.33 1.11 6.35
C ALA A 75 -7.09 0.63 5.60
N ILE A 76 -6.11 1.50 5.33
CA ILE A 76 -4.86 1.13 4.65
C ILE A 76 -4.00 0.22 5.53
N SER A 77 -3.89 0.50 6.83
CA SER A 77 -3.08 -0.32 7.75
C SER A 77 -3.61 -1.76 7.86
N ASN A 78 -4.92 -1.94 7.74
CA ASN A 78 -5.58 -3.24 7.78
C ASN A 78 -5.56 -4.00 6.43
N ILE A 79 -5.00 -3.43 5.36
CA ILE A 79 -4.85 -4.16 4.08
C ILE A 79 -3.75 -5.21 4.17
N ALA A 80 -2.61 -4.89 4.80
CA ALA A 80 -1.46 -5.79 4.88
C ALA A 80 -1.59 -6.81 6.02
N VAL A 81 -2.72 -7.51 6.08
CA VAL A 81 -2.94 -8.62 7.01
C VAL A 81 -2.79 -9.92 6.24
N PHE A 82 -1.84 -10.75 6.66
CA PHE A 82 -1.65 -12.08 6.09
C PHE A 82 -2.49 -13.11 6.83
N ASP A 83 -3.16 -13.95 6.06
CA ASP A 83 -4.04 -15.04 6.51
C ASP A 83 -3.36 -16.41 6.35
N VAL A 84 -2.05 -16.42 6.11
CA VAL A 84 -1.20 -17.61 6.07
C VAL A 84 0.02 -17.40 6.96
N ALA A 85 0.49 -18.47 7.58
CA ALA A 85 1.80 -18.48 8.23
C ALA A 85 2.91 -18.64 7.16
N PRO A 86 4.12 -18.12 7.41
CA PRO A 86 5.24 -18.31 6.50
C PRO A 86 5.74 -19.76 6.54
N ASP A 87 6.27 -20.23 5.41
CA ASP A 87 6.89 -21.55 5.26
C ASP A 87 8.29 -21.62 5.91
N ASN A 88 8.96 -20.46 6.05
CA ASN A 88 10.30 -20.33 6.62
C ASN A 88 10.53 -18.93 7.23
N GLU A 89 11.64 -18.75 7.94
CA GLU A 89 11.98 -17.49 8.63
C GLU A 89 12.13 -16.31 7.66
N ASP A 90 12.80 -16.50 6.51
CA ASP A 90 13.00 -15.46 5.50
C ASP A 90 11.67 -14.92 4.96
N GLN A 91 10.72 -15.81 4.69
CA GLN A 91 9.37 -15.45 4.26
C GLN A 91 8.64 -14.67 5.36
N GLY A 92 8.78 -15.09 6.63
CA GLY A 92 8.21 -14.40 7.78
C GLY A 92 8.73 -12.96 7.89
N ILE A 93 10.06 -12.78 7.79
CA ILE A 93 10.71 -11.47 7.80
C ILE A 93 10.20 -10.62 6.63
N TRP A 94 10.07 -11.18 5.42
CA TRP A 94 9.55 -10.44 4.28
C TRP A 94 8.11 -9.99 4.46
N MET A 95 7.25 -10.89 4.91
CA MET A 95 5.86 -10.55 5.22
C MET A 95 5.82 -9.40 6.22
N ARG A 96 6.67 -9.42 7.25
CA ARG A 96 6.74 -8.32 8.23
C ARG A 96 7.26 -7.01 7.64
N CYS A 97 8.28 -7.04 6.79
CA CYS A 97 8.73 -5.85 6.05
C CYS A 97 7.59 -5.25 5.21
N VAL A 98 6.78 -6.09 4.56
CA VAL A 98 5.60 -5.64 3.82
C VAL A 98 4.56 -5.00 4.76
N GLN A 99 4.27 -5.60 5.93
CA GLN A 99 3.36 -5.01 6.92
C GLN A 99 3.85 -3.62 7.37
N LEU A 100 5.13 -3.50 7.71
CA LEU A 100 5.73 -2.23 8.14
C LEU A 100 5.69 -1.18 7.02
N TYR A 101 5.96 -1.59 5.78
CA TYR A 101 5.86 -0.71 4.62
C TYR A 101 4.43 -0.17 4.43
N TRP A 102 3.42 -1.03 4.57
CA TRP A 102 2.02 -0.62 4.50
C TRP A 102 1.56 0.23 5.69
N GLN A 103 2.13 0.03 6.88
CA GLN A 103 1.90 0.92 8.03
C GLN A 103 2.48 2.32 7.77
N ALA A 104 3.69 2.41 7.20
CA ALA A 104 4.24 3.70 6.78
C ALA A 104 3.38 4.35 5.67
N LYS A 105 2.88 3.55 4.72
CA LYS A 105 1.93 3.98 3.68
C LYS A 105 0.62 4.51 4.26
N ALA A 106 0.09 3.86 5.28
CA ALA A 106 -1.10 4.26 6.01
C ALA A 106 -0.97 5.62 6.72
N ILE A 107 0.25 6.10 6.97
CA ILE A 107 0.49 7.44 7.49
C ILE A 107 0.71 8.43 6.33
N LEU A 108 1.60 8.07 5.40
CA LEU A 108 2.04 8.99 4.35
C LEU A 108 0.93 9.34 3.36
N LEU A 109 0.18 8.35 2.86
CA LEU A 109 -0.85 8.59 1.84
C LEU A 109 -2.00 9.45 2.38
N PRO A 110 -2.62 9.17 3.54
CA PRO A 110 -3.60 10.08 4.13
C PRO A 110 -3.03 11.46 4.41
N ASN A 111 -1.77 11.57 4.86
CA ASN A 111 -1.18 12.88 5.08
C ASN A 111 -0.98 13.68 3.78
N LYS A 112 -0.68 13.02 2.65
CA LYS A 112 -0.64 13.68 1.34
C LYS A 112 -2.01 14.21 0.91
N ILE A 113 -3.10 13.57 1.35
CA ILE A 113 -4.48 13.95 1.03
C ILE A 113 -4.96 15.08 1.96
N PHE A 114 -4.84 14.91 3.28
CA PHE A 114 -5.44 15.79 4.30
C PHE A 114 -4.46 16.80 4.93
N ARG A 115 -3.15 16.59 4.80
CA ARG A 115 -2.08 17.50 5.25
C ARG A 115 -2.21 17.91 6.73
N LEU A 116 -2.40 16.92 7.59
CA LEU A 116 -2.62 17.14 9.02
C LEU A 116 -1.33 17.17 9.85
N ILE A 117 -0.29 16.48 9.40
CA ILE A 117 1.02 16.42 10.06
C ILE A 117 2.13 16.92 9.13
N PRO A 118 3.27 17.39 9.67
CA PRO A 118 4.46 17.64 8.86
C PRO A 118 4.83 16.41 8.04
N ASP A 119 5.40 16.62 6.85
CA ASP A 119 5.76 15.51 5.95
C ASP A 119 6.69 14.52 6.68
N PRO A 120 6.23 13.28 6.95
CA PRO A 120 6.95 12.33 7.79
C PRO A 120 8.18 11.74 7.10
N THR A 121 8.42 12.11 5.84
CA THR A 121 9.51 11.61 5.00
C THR A 121 10.62 12.64 4.73
N GLN A 122 10.52 13.82 5.33
CA GLN A 122 11.57 14.83 5.36
C GLN A 122 12.67 14.43 6.35
N PRO A 123 13.88 15.01 6.27
CA PRO A 123 14.94 14.74 7.24
C PRO A 123 14.46 14.93 8.68
N GLY A 124 14.64 13.91 9.52
CA GLY A 124 14.16 13.92 10.91
C GLY A 124 12.67 13.58 11.08
N GLY A 125 11.97 13.30 9.98
CA GLY A 125 10.59 12.84 9.96
C GLY A 125 10.41 11.43 10.53
N SER A 126 9.19 11.08 10.94
CA SER A 126 8.92 9.81 11.62
C SER A 126 9.15 8.56 10.76
N ILE A 127 8.89 8.64 9.45
CA ILE A 127 9.07 7.52 8.52
C ILE A 127 10.51 7.47 8.00
N GLU A 128 11.15 8.62 7.80
CA GLU A 128 12.54 8.70 7.34
C GLU A 128 13.52 8.03 8.32
N GLN A 129 13.26 8.16 9.63
CA GLN A 129 14.09 7.55 10.67
C GLN A 129 14.00 6.02 10.75
N ILE A 130 12.98 5.39 10.15
CA ILE A 130 12.68 3.96 10.34
C ILE A 130 12.78 3.14 9.05
N LEU A 131 12.65 3.76 7.88
CA LEU A 131 12.73 3.08 6.59
C LEU A 131 14.10 3.29 5.94
N PRO A 132 14.68 2.25 5.33
CA PRO A 132 15.85 2.40 4.48
C PRO A 132 15.62 3.41 3.35
N PRO A 133 16.66 4.12 2.86
CA PRO A 133 16.52 5.17 1.84
C PRO A 133 15.78 4.72 0.56
N GLU A 134 16.07 3.52 0.06
CA GLU A 134 15.43 2.94 -1.12
C GLU A 134 13.94 2.65 -0.87
N ALA A 135 13.60 2.09 0.30
CA ALA A 135 12.22 1.84 0.70
C ALA A 135 11.44 3.15 0.84
N LEU A 136 12.07 4.19 1.42
CA LEU A 136 11.50 5.53 1.53
C LEU A 136 11.24 6.16 0.15
N LYS A 137 12.19 6.02 -0.79
CA LYS A 137 12.04 6.48 -2.18
C LYS A 137 10.87 5.79 -2.86
N ASN A 138 10.79 4.47 -2.75
CA ASN A 138 9.70 3.68 -3.33
C ASN A 138 8.35 4.08 -2.72
N LEU A 139 8.29 4.25 -1.39
CA LEU A 139 7.09 4.69 -0.68
C LEU A 139 6.60 6.05 -1.15
N LYS A 140 7.50 7.01 -1.39
CA LYS A 140 7.17 8.31 -1.96
C LYS A 140 6.53 8.15 -3.34
N LEU A 141 7.14 7.36 -4.23
CA LEU A 141 6.62 7.14 -5.58
C LEU A 141 5.25 6.45 -5.58
N GLU A 142 5.09 5.39 -4.79
CA GLU A 142 3.82 4.67 -4.66
C GLU A 142 2.71 5.56 -4.12
N THR A 143 2.96 6.30 -3.04
CA THR A 143 1.95 7.16 -2.44
C THR A 143 1.57 8.35 -3.33
N GLU A 144 2.47 8.84 -4.19
CA GLU A 144 2.11 9.81 -5.24
C GLU A 144 1.19 9.20 -6.29
N ALA A 145 1.43 7.97 -6.72
CA ALA A 145 0.57 7.28 -7.68
C ALA A 145 -0.81 6.97 -7.09
N ASP A 146 -0.85 6.47 -5.85
CA ASP A 146 -2.11 6.19 -5.15
C ASP A 146 -2.90 7.47 -4.87
N LYS A 147 -2.23 8.57 -4.51
CA LYS A 147 -2.89 9.87 -4.39
C LYS A 147 -3.47 10.33 -5.72
N ALA A 148 -2.72 10.19 -6.82
CA ALA A 148 -3.22 10.57 -8.14
C ALA A 148 -4.45 9.74 -8.56
N MET A 149 -4.48 8.46 -8.19
CA MET A 149 -5.64 7.59 -8.37
C MET A 149 -6.81 8.04 -7.49
N TYR A 150 -6.56 8.34 -6.22
CA TYR A 150 -7.56 8.86 -5.28
C TYR A 150 -8.21 10.14 -5.80
N ASP A 151 -7.41 11.13 -6.20
CA ASP A 151 -7.92 12.41 -6.72
C ASP A 151 -8.73 12.22 -8.01
N LEU A 152 -8.27 11.35 -8.92
CA LEU A 152 -8.96 11.03 -10.17
C LEU A 152 -10.34 10.40 -9.92
N PHE A 153 -10.41 9.40 -9.03
CA PHE A 153 -11.66 8.71 -8.74
C PHE A 153 -12.61 9.55 -7.90
N LYS A 154 -12.09 10.33 -6.95
CA LYS A 154 -12.89 11.32 -6.22
C LYS A 154 -13.59 12.30 -7.17
N ALA A 155 -12.86 12.82 -8.15
CA ALA A 155 -13.43 13.74 -9.11
C ALA A 155 -14.37 13.07 -10.11
N GLY A 156 -14.18 11.77 -10.37
CA GLY A 156 -14.83 10.99 -11.41
C GLY A 156 -15.96 10.07 -10.94
N GLU A 157 -16.29 10.08 -9.65
CA GLU A 157 -17.29 9.18 -9.07
C GLU A 157 -18.65 9.22 -9.81
N PRO A 158 -19.23 10.38 -10.14
CA PRO A 158 -20.49 10.42 -10.90
C PRO A 158 -20.38 9.75 -12.27
N GLU A 159 -19.26 9.95 -12.97
CA GLU A 159 -19.02 9.36 -14.29
C GLU A 159 -18.78 7.85 -14.20
N ILE A 160 -18.16 7.37 -13.12
CA ILE A 160 -18.00 5.93 -12.84
C ILE A 160 -19.35 5.27 -12.59
N ILE A 161 -20.19 5.87 -11.75
CA ILE A 161 -21.54 5.36 -11.43
C ILE A 161 -22.40 5.32 -12.70
N SER A 162 -22.48 6.43 -13.43
CA SER A 162 -23.27 6.50 -14.66
C SER A 162 -22.80 5.50 -15.72
N TRP A 163 -21.48 5.29 -15.86
CA TRP A 163 -20.94 4.27 -16.74
C TRP A 163 -21.35 2.85 -16.30
N ALA A 164 -21.25 2.55 -15.01
CA ALA A 164 -21.61 1.23 -14.47
C ALA A 164 -23.09 0.94 -14.67
N GLU A 165 -23.97 1.91 -14.40
CA GLU A 165 -25.41 1.84 -14.66
C GLU A 165 -25.70 1.55 -16.14
N SER A 166 -25.03 2.26 -17.06
CA SER A 166 -25.18 2.04 -18.51
C SER A 166 -24.76 0.63 -18.96
N LYS A 167 -23.97 -0.07 -18.14
CA LYS A 167 -23.51 -1.44 -18.37
C LYS A 167 -24.26 -2.48 -17.55
N ASN A 168 -25.30 -2.09 -16.82
CA ASN A 168 -26.01 -2.95 -15.85
C ASN A 168 -25.06 -3.58 -14.81
N ILE A 169 -24.08 -2.80 -14.34
CA ILE A 169 -23.15 -3.18 -13.29
C ILE A 169 -23.54 -2.42 -12.02
N GLU A 170 -23.92 -3.14 -10.97
CA GLU A 170 -24.26 -2.56 -9.66
C GLU A 170 -23.02 -1.95 -9.01
N TYR A 171 -23.11 -0.68 -8.57
CA TYR A 171 -22.08 0.01 -7.78
C TYR A 171 -22.28 -0.31 -6.28
N PRO A 172 -21.50 -1.22 -5.67
CA PRO A 172 -21.79 -1.74 -4.34
C PRO A 172 -21.19 -0.89 -3.20
N PHE A 173 -20.56 0.24 -3.51
CA PHE A 173 -19.84 1.05 -2.54
C PHE A 173 -20.69 2.22 -2.06
N ALA A 174 -20.57 2.58 -0.79
CA ALA A 174 -21.26 3.75 -0.25
C ALA A 174 -20.66 5.07 -0.77
N ASN A 175 -19.37 5.06 -1.12
CA ASN A 175 -18.64 6.20 -1.66
C ASN A 175 -17.33 5.78 -2.35
N PHE A 176 -16.69 6.71 -3.05
CA PHE A 176 -15.44 6.48 -3.79
C PHE A 176 -14.27 6.07 -2.88
N GLN A 177 -14.25 6.46 -1.61
CA GLN A 177 -13.17 6.10 -0.69
C GLN A 177 -13.21 4.61 -0.39
N GLU A 178 -14.41 4.02 -0.27
CA GLU A 178 -14.59 2.58 -0.13
C GLU A 178 -14.14 1.83 -1.40
N LEU A 179 -14.50 2.32 -2.60
CA LEU A 179 -13.97 1.80 -3.86
C LEU A 179 -12.43 1.85 -3.90
N PHE A 180 -11.84 2.98 -3.50
CA PHE A 180 -10.39 3.16 -3.47
C PHE A 180 -9.71 2.16 -2.53
N ILE A 181 -10.21 2.01 -1.31
CA ILE A 181 -9.71 1.02 -0.33
C ILE A 181 -9.86 -0.41 -0.89
N ARG A 182 -10.99 -0.74 -1.50
CA ARG A 182 -11.23 -2.05 -2.13
C ARG A 182 -10.21 -2.35 -3.22
N MET A 183 -9.87 -1.36 -4.04
CA MET A 183 -8.86 -1.49 -5.09
C MET A 183 -7.46 -1.71 -4.51
N LEU A 184 -7.07 -0.94 -3.49
CA LEU A 184 -5.79 -1.16 -2.79
C LEU A 184 -5.71 -2.57 -2.20
N LYS A 185 -6.79 -3.04 -1.57
CA LYS A 185 -6.87 -4.40 -1.00
C LYS A 185 -6.74 -5.48 -2.07
N SER A 186 -7.47 -5.34 -3.18
CA SER A 186 -7.45 -6.34 -4.26
C SER A 186 -6.07 -6.42 -4.93
N ARG A 187 -5.40 -5.27 -5.12
CA ARG A 187 -4.01 -5.21 -5.62
C ARG A 187 -3.03 -5.87 -4.65
N PHE A 188 -3.17 -5.61 -3.34
CA PHE A 188 -2.35 -6.27 -2.33
C PHE A 188 -2.52 -7.79 -2.34
N THR A 189 -3.76 -8.27 -2.30
CA THR A 189 -4.03 -9.72 -2.33
C THR A 189 -3.43 -10.37 -3.57
N ARG A 190 -3.68 -9.83 -4.76
CA ARG A 190 -3.15 -10.39 -6.01
C ARG A 190 -1.62 -10.35 -6.09
N SER A 191 -1.02 -9.16 -5.92
CA SER A 191 0.41 -8.97 -6.19
C SER A 191 1.32 -9.39 -5.04
N VAL A 192 0.81 -9.44 -3.81
CA VAL A 192 1.60 -9.81 -2.63
C VAL A 192 1.19 -11.19 -2.13
N GLN A 193 -0.06 -11.36 -1.69
CA GLN A 193 -0.46 -12.63 -1.05
C GLN A 193 -0.46 -13.79 -2.03
N GLU A 194 -1.10 -13.63 -3.19
CA GLU A 194 -1.24 -14.70 -4.18
C GLU A 194 0.07 -14.92 -4.94
N GLU A 195 0.62 -13.87 -5.56
CA GLU A 195 1.80 -13.99 -6.43
C GLU A 195 3.11 -14.29 -5.67
N ALA A 196 3.34 -13.64 -4.51
CA ALA A 196 4.60 -13.78 -3.79
C ALA A 196 4.59 -14.92 -2.75
N PHE A 197 3.45 -15.20 -2.12
CA PHE A 197 3.42 -16.06 -0.91
C PHE A 197 2.50 -17.30 -0.96
N ARG A 198 1.52 -17.40 -1.85
CA ARG A 198 0.54 -18.53 -1.87
C ARG A 198 0.61 -19.42 -3.10
N ILE A 199 0.88 -18.85 -4.28
CA ILE A 199 1.09 -19.65 -5.48
C ILE A 199 2.53 -20.19 -5.39
N LYS A 200 2.76 -21.45 -5.79
CA LYS A 200 4.11 -21.91 -6.17
C LYS A 200 4.59 -20.95 -7.24
N SER A 201 5.27 -19.86 -6.86
CA SER A 201 5.45 -18.68 -7.70
C SER A 201 5.85 -19.14 -9.10
N TYR A 202 4.88 -19.10 -10.03
CA TYR A 202 5.18 -19.41 -11.40
C TYR A 202 6.08 -18.29 -11.85
N TRP A 203 7.21 -18.62 -12.44
CA TRP A 203 8.20 -17.68 -12.95
C TRP A 203 7.55 -16.41 -13.52
N THR A 204 7.39 -15.38 -12.69
CA THR A 204 6.89 -14.09 -13.15
C THR A 204 8.09 -13.30 -13.59
N ASN A 205 8.30 -13.35 -14.90
CA ASN A 205 9.34 -12.55 -15.54
C ASN A 205 9.03 -11.07 -15.32
N GLN A 206 9.74 -10.43 -14.39
CA GLN A 206 9.56 -9.01 -14.06
C GLN A 206 9.78 -8.08 -15.26
N ARG A 207 10.57 -8.50 -16.26
CA ARG A 207 10.69 -7.78 -17.54
C ARG A 207 9.37 -7.80 -18.32
N ASN A 208 8.65 -8.92 -18.31
CA ASN A 208 7.32 -9.02 -18.94
C ASN A 208 6.29 -8.18 -18.17
N ASN A 209 6.31 -8.21 -16.84
CA ASN A 209 5.45 -7.36 -16.00
C ASN A 209 5.69 -5.87 -16.30
N LYS A 210 6.95 -5.45 -16.38
CA LYS A 210 7.35 -4.09 -16.75
C LYS A 210 6.86 -3.70 -18.15
N GLN A 211 6.96 -4.60 -19.12
CA GLN A 211 6.47 -4.35 -20.49
C GLN A 211 4.94 -4.29 -20.55
N HIS A 212 4.25 -5.18 -19.85
CA HIS A 212 2.80 -5.19 -19.72
C HIS A 212 2.30 -3.86 -19.13
N TYR A 213 2.91 -3.42 -18.03
CA TYR A 213 2.56 -2.17 -17.36
C TYR A 213 2.79 -0.94 -18.25
N ARG A 214 3.88 -0.89 -19.03
CA ARG A 214 4.11 0.16 -20.04
C ARG A 214 3.02 0.21 -21.11
N ARG A 215 2.61 -0.94 -21.62
CA ARG A 215 1.56 -1.04 -22.64
C ARG A 215 0.19 -0.67 -22.08
N TRP A 216 -0.11 -1.06 -20.84
CA TRP A 216 -1.29 -0.63 -20.11
C TRP A 216 -1.36 0.90 -19.97
N LEU A 217 -0.26 1.56 -19.59
CA LEU A 217 -0.21 3.02 -19.53
C LEU A 217 -0.35 3.69 -20.91
N LYS A 218 0.14 3.05 -21.97
CA LYS A 218 -0.07 3.54 -23.34
C LYS A 218 -1.56 3.50 -23.71
N TYR A 219 -2.25 2.42 -23.40
CA TYR A 219 -3.70 2.29 -23.58
C TYR A 219 -4.48 3.35 -22.82
N LEU A 220 -4.13 3.55 -21.54
CA LEU A 220 -4.74 4.58 -20.70
C LEU A 220 -4.38 6.00 -21.10
N SER A 221 -3.42 6.23 -21.99
CA SER A 221 -3.08 7.59 -22.43
C SER A 221 -3.81 8.06 -23.70
N ASN A 222 -4.79 7.27 -24.18
CA ASN A 222 -5.51 7.52 -25.44
C ASN A 222 -4.57 7.78 -26.64
N HIS A 223 -3.37 7.24 -26.61
CA HIS A 223 -2.51 7.20 -27.79
C HIS A 223 -3.06 6.18 -28.78
N ASP A 224 -2.95 6.47 -30.08
CA ASP A 224 -3.29 5.52 -31.13
C ASP A 224 -2.55 4.19 -30.89
N LEU A 225 -3.35 3.18 -30.66
CA LEU A 225 -2.97 1.78 -30.59
C LEU A 225 -3.66 1.08 -31.75
N GLY A 226 -3.02 0.05 -32.31
CA GLY A 226 -3.74 -0.83 -33.23
C GLY A 226 -4.98 -1.41 -32.53
N GLN A 227 -6.09 -1.54 -33.27
CA GLN A 227 -7.40 -1.97 -32.75
C GLN A 227 -7.30 -3.23 -31.86
N ASP A 228 -6.51 -4.23 -32.27
CA ASP A 228 -6.30 -5.46 -31.51
C ASP A 228 -5.73 -5.22 -30.09
N ILE A 229 -4.81 -4.25 -29.97
CA ILE A 229 -4.20 -3.91 -28.69
C ILE A 229 -5.20 -3.17 -27.82
N GLU A 230 -6.01 -2.29 -28.41
CA GLU A 230 -7.04 -1.56 -27.67
C GLU A 230 -8.09 -2.51 -27.11
N GLN A 231 -8.61 -3.43 -27.93
CA GLN A 231 -9.58 -4.43 -27.50
C GLN A 231 -9.00 -5.35 -26.41
N LYS A 232 -7.73 -5.77 -26.57
CA LYS A 232 -7.05 -6.59 -25.55
C LYS A 232 -7.00 -5.90 -24.18
N TYR A 233 -6.55 -4.65 -24.10
CA TYR A 233 -6.44 -3.96 -22.82
C TYR A 233 -7.78 -3.54 -22.24
N TYR A 234 -8.77 -3.25 -23.09
CA TYR A 234 -10.15 -3.09 -22.65
C TYR A 234 -10.67 -4.36 -21.96
N GLN A 235 -10.49 -5.53 -22.60
CA GLN A 235 -10.91 -6.80 -22.02
C GLN A 235 -10.21 -7.11 -20.70
N ILE A 236 -8.88 -6.88 -20.61
CA ILE A 236 -8.12 -7.04 -19.36
C ILE A 236 -8.74 -6.19 -18.24
N LEU A 237 -9.07 -4.93 -18.51
CA LEU A 237 -9.70 -4.06 -17.50
C LEU A 237 -11.11 -4.51 -17.13
N MET A 238 -11.88 -5.04 -18.09
CA MET A 238 -13.20 -5.60 -17.82
C MET A 238 -13.10 -6.84 -16.92
N ASP A 239 -12.14 -7.73 -17.16
CA ASP A 239 -11.89 -8.94 -16.38
C ASP A 239 -11.42 -8.61 -14.95
N MET A 240 -10.73 -7.49 -14.77
CA MET A 240 -10.31 -6.94 -13.48
C MET A 240 -11.46 -6.32 -12.65
N LYS A 241 -12.68 -6.25 -13.20
CA LYS A 241 -13.88 -5.72 -12.54
C LYS A 241 -13.65 -4.33 -11.92
N TRP A 242 -13.99 -4.13 -10.64
CA TRP A 242 -13.88 -2.84 -9.96
C TRP A 242 -12.45 -2.28 -9.85
N GLU A 243 -11.40 -3.07 -10.14
CA GLU A 243 -10.05 -2.52 -10.32
C GLU A 243 -9.84 -1.84 -11.69
N GLY A 244 -10.63 -2.22 -12.69
CA GLY A 244 -10.52 -1.72 -14.06
C GLY A 244 -11.68 -0.82 -14.52
N TYR A 245 -12.90 -1.06 -14.03
CA TYR A 245 -14.10 -0.29 -14.38
C TYR A 245 -13.93 1.23 -14.22
N PRO A 246 -13.37 1.76 -13.12
CA PRO A 246 -13.19 3.20 -12.98
C PRO A 246 -12.28 3.79 -14.07
N LEU A 247 -11.25 3.04 -14.47
CA LEU A 247 -10.31 3.47 -15.50
C LEU A 247 -10.96 3.45 -16.88
N ILE A 248 -11.81 2.45 -17.17
CA ILE A 248 -12.60 2.40 -18.41
C ILE A 248 -13.55 3.59 -18.48
N ALA A 249 -14.34 3.79 -17.42
CA ALA A 249 -15.34 4.85 -17.33
C ALA A 249 -14.72 6.23 -17.56
N LEU A 250 -13.56 6.49 -16.95
CA LEU A 250 -12.91 7.79 -16.99
C LEU A 250 -12.00 8.00 -18.21
N ARG A 251 -11.65 6.93 -18.96
CA ARG A 251 -10.75 7.03 -20.12
C ARG A 251 -11.33 7.92 -21.22
N SER A 252 -12.64 7.84 -21.46
CA SER A 252 -13.34 8.68 -22.44
C SER A 252 -13.41 10.16 -22.02
N GLN A 253 -13.21 10.45 -20.73
CA GLN A 253 -13.25 11.80 -20.16
C GLN A 253 -11.91 12.53 -20.22
N GLN A 254 -10.85 11.95 -20.77
CA GLN A 254 -9.50 12.55 -20.77
C GLN A 254 -9.40 13.93 -21.45
N SER A 255 -10.24 14.17 -22.45
CA SER A 255 -10.32 15.46 -23.15
C SER A 255 -11.10 16.52 -22.36
N ASN A 256 -11.92 16.11 -21.40
CA ASN A 256 -12.67 17.02 -20.53
C ASN A 256 -11.69 17.82 -19.65
N ILE A 257 -11.88 19.15 -19.61
CA ILE A 257 -10.99 20.08 -18.90
C ILE A 257 -10.84 19.74 -17.41
N LYS A 258 -11.91 19.22 -16.78
CA LYS A 258 -11.95 18.76 -15.38
C LYS A 258 -10.96 17.62 -15.14
N PHE A 259 -10.87 16.68 -16.07
CA PHE A 259 -10.13 15.44 -15.92
C PHE A 259 -8.74 15.46 -16.57
N LYS A 260 -8.51 16.34 -17.54
CA LYS A 260 -7.25 16.42 -18.29
C LYS A 260 -6.03 16.50 -17.38
N LYS A 261 -6.05 17.38 -16.37
CA LYS A 261 -4.94 17.54 -15.43
C LYS A 261 -4.79 16.33 -14.50
N LEU A 262 -5.91 15.76 -14.03
CA LEU A 262 -5.89 14.59 -13.14
C LEU A 262 -5.32 13.37 -13.86
N TRP A 263 -5.70 13.14 -15.13
CA TRP A 263 -5.13 12.09 -15.96
C TRP A 263 -3.65 12.29 -16.25
N GLN A 264 -3.21 13.52 -16.51
CA GLN A 264 -1.78 13.81 -16.67
C GLN A 264 -0.98 13.45 -15.41
N VAL A 265 -1.49 13.80 -14.23
CA VAL A 265 -0.85 13.46 -12.95
C VAL A 265 -0.88 11.95 -12.71
N TYR A 266 -2.01 11.29 -12.95
CA TYR A 266 -2.16 9.83 -12.85
C TYR A 266 -1.15 9.11 -13.75
N LEU A 267 -1.10 9.43 -15.05
CA LEU A 267 -0.20 8.79 -16.00
C LEU A 267 1.27 9.08 -15.67
N LYS A 268 1.60 10.31 -15.25
CA LYS A 268 2.98 10.67 -14.86
C LYS A 268 3.45 9.87 -13.65
N THR A 269 2.66 9.84 -12.59
CA THR A 269 3.01 9.14 -11.34
C THR A 269 3.06 7.62 -11.55
N HIS A 270 2.10 7.05 -12.30
CA HIS A 270 2.11 5.62 -12.60
C HIS A 270 3.26 5.22 -13.54
N ARG A 271 3.71 6.10 -14.44
CA ARG A 271 4.95 5.85 -15.22
C ARG A 271 6.17 5.77 -14.32
N ALA A 272 6.26 6.57 -13.27
CA ALA A 272 7.38 6.52 -12.32
C ALA A 272 7.45 5.18 -11.57
N LEU A 273 6.30 4.51 -11.33
CA LEU A 273 6.28 3.18 -10.70
C LEU A 273 7.02 2.10 -11.52
N ILE A 274 7.22 2.30 -12.83
CA ILE A 274 8.03 1.41 -13.68
C ILE A 274 9.48 1.30 -13.15
N GLU A 275 9.99 2.36 -12.50
CA GLU A 275 11.34 2.41 -11.95
C GLU A 275 11.52 1.53 -10.71
N ILE A 276 10.43 1.26 -9.98
CA ILE A 276 10.42 0.42 -8.78
C ILE A 276 10.49 -1.06 -9.14
N ILE A 277 10.04 -1.44 -10.34
CA ILE A 277 10.08 -2.83 -10.79
C ILE A 277 11.53 -3.27 -11.00
N ASP A 278 12.06 -3.98 -10.00
CA ASP A 278 13.35 -4.64 -10.05
C ASP A 278 13.26 -5.90 -10.91
N THR A 279 13.91 -5.86 -12.06
CA THR A 279 13.95 -7.00 -12.99
C THR A 279 14.94 -8.08 -12.59
N ASN A 280 15.77 -7.83 -11.58
CA ASN A 280 16.78 -8.76 -11.07
C ASN A 280 16.27 -9.57 -9.88
N LEU A 281 15.20 -9.11 -9.21
CA LEU A 281 14.53 -9.79 -8.12
C LEU A 281 13.45 -10.74 -8.65
N TYR A 282 13.39 -11.96 -8.12
CA TYR A 282 12.32 -12.91 -8.42
C TYR A 282 12.10 -13.86 -7.24
N TRP A 283 10.94 -14.52 -7.23
CA TRP A 283 10.54 -15.44 -6.17
C TRP A 283 10.59 -16.88 -6.65
N GLN A 284 11.10 -17.78 -5.81
CA GLN A 284 11.06 -19.22 -6.04
C GLN A 284 10.83 -19.92 -4.69
N GLY A 285 9.74 -20.70 -4.59
CA GLY A 285 9.41 -21.41 -3.35
C GLY A 285 9.30 -20.47 -2.15
N SER A 286 8.66 -19.30 -2.32
CA SER A 286 8.48 -18.27 -1.28
C SER A 286 9.77 -17.62 -0.78
N ILE A 287 10.92 -17.87 -1.44
CA ILE A 287 12.22 -17.26 -1.15
C ILE A 287 12.55 -16.29 -2.30
N PRO A 288 13.00 -15.06 -2.02
CA PRO A 288 13.47 -14.15 -3.04
C PRO A 288 14.91 -14.46 -3.43
N TYR A 289 15.19 -14.25 -4.70
CA TYR A 289 16.51 -14.41 -5.28
C TYR A 289 16.86 -13.18 -6.09
N GLN A 290 18.15 -12.86 -6.12
CA GLN A 290 18.70 -11.83 -6.98
C GLN A 290 19.57 -12.44 -8.08
N THR A 291 19.45 -11.93 -9.30
CA THR A 291 20.33 -12.29 -10.41
C THR A 291 21.56 -11.39 -10.41
N LYS A 292 22.76 -11.97 -10.28
CA LYS A 292 24.04 -11.26 -10.44
C LYS A 292 24.44 -11.13 -11.92
N SER A 293 25.47 -10.34 -12.18
CA SER A 293 26.02 -10.07 -13.53
C SER A 293 26.38 -11.32 -14.34
N THR A 294 26.53 -12.49 -13.72
CA THR A 294 26.93 -13.77 -14.33
C THR A 294 25.79 -14.77 -14.56
N ASN A 295 24.51 -14.35 -14.57
CA ASN A 295 23.32 -15.23 -14.51
C ASN A 295 23.24 -16.12 -13.26
N GLN A 296 24.21 -16.00 -12.34
CA GLN A 296 24.17 -16.67 -11.05
C GLN A 296 23.06 -16.07 -10.19
N ARG A 297 22.39 -16.96 -9.46
CA ARG A 297 21.20 -16.68 -8.68
C ARG A 297 21.52 -16.95 -7.23
N VAL A 298 21.30 -15.95 -6.39
CA VAL A 298 21.60 -16.07 -4.96
C VAL A 298 20.34 -15.79 -4.17
N ALA A 299 20.06 -16.64 -3.19
CA ALA A 299 18.97 -16.45 -2.26
C ALA A 299 19.25 -15.23 -1.39
N VAL A 300 18.20 -14.50 -1.04
CA VAL A 300 18.28 -13.35 -0.16
C VAL A 300 17.81 -13.78 1.22
N HIS A 301 18.66 -13.58 2.23
CA HIS A 301 18.39 -13.98 3.61
C HIS A 301 18.13 -12.77 4.50
N GLY A 302 17.14 -12.89 5.37
CA GLY A 302 16.76 -11.87 6.33
C GLY A 302 17.29 -12.21 7.71
N THR A 303 17.77 -11.21 8.45
CA THR A 303 18.10 -11.36 9.87
C THR A 303 17.40 -10.29 10.70
N VAL A 304 17.18 -10.62 11.99
CA VAL A 304 16.60 -9.70 12.97
C VAL A 304 17.69 -9.29 13.95
N THR A 305 17.99 -7.99 14.01
CA THR A 305 19.00 -7.46 14.93
C THR A 305 18.48 -7.47 16.37
N GLN A 306 19.39 -7.33 17.35
CA GLN A 306 19.01 -7.24 18.77
C GLN A 306 18.06 -6.06 19.05
N SER A 307 18.20 -4.98 18.29
CA SER A 307 17.36 -3.79 18.34
C SER A 307 16.01 -3.96 17.62
N GLY A 308 15.76 -5.13 17.01
CA GLY A 308 14.50 -5.46 16.34
C GLY A 308 14.36 -4.96 14.91
N TYR A 309 15.46 -4.50 14.28
CA TYR A 309 15.49 -4.14 12.86
C TYR A 309 15.68 -5.36 11.98
N PHE A 310 15.18 -5.28 10.75
CA PHE A 310 15.37 -6.31 9.72
C PHE A 310 16.52 -5.90 8.78
N GLU A 311 17.47 -6.80 8.57
CA GLU A 311 18.57 -6.63 7.64
C GLU A 311 18.51 -7.72 6.57
N TRP A 312 18.82 -7.36 5.32
CA TRP A 312 18.83 -8.28 4.18
C TRP A 312 20.26 -8.47 3.68
N ASP A 313 20.73 -9.71 3.69
CA ASP A 313 22.04 -10.09 3.21
C ASP A 313 21.99 -10.60 1.78
N TRP A 314 22.74 -9.92 0.91
CA TRP A 314 22.87 -10.21 -0.52
C TRP A 314 24.21 -10.92 -0.75
N GLN A 315 24.24 -12.25 -0.60
CA GLN A 315 25.48 -13.03 -0.77
C GLN A 315 25.98 -13.02 -2.21
#